data_AF-A0A359KIN1-F1
#
_entry.id   AF-A0A359KIN1-F1
#
_cell.length_a   1.000
_cell.length_b   1.000
_cell.length_c   1.000
_cell.angle_alpha   90.00
_cell.angle_beta   90.00
_cell.angle_gamma   90.00
#
_symmetry.space_group_name_H-M   'P 1'
#
loop_
_entity.id
_entity.type
_entity.pdbx_description
1 polymer ?
#
loop_
_entity_poly.entity_id
_entity_poly.type
_entity_poly.pdbx_seq_one_letter_code
_entity_poly.pdbx_strand_id
1 'polypeptide(L)'
;DRSTGVLAARNLDDRLTAAALVSPVTMTTHPIDAGEPEREKRWSRVGVTLGRLDGATIGEWTIALDYSTDGGATWQSAGPATSVTTSAASVELEIDATAPAILLRATMARVSGLPPAVRNIWAEHETPGDPRRRWQLRIRARDRAINRAGQLDPRTPAQVRAALWTLWQAGGTTTFQDIDGSPARPVRIVALREETPRPSDHDAIAVFEVEMVER
;
A
#
# COMPACT_ATOMS: atom_id res chain seq x y z
N ASP A 1 -2.90 5.22 3.57
CA ASP A 1 -3.78 6.06 2.74
C ASP A 1 -5.20 5.49 2.71
N ARG A 2 -6.23 6.31 2.43
CA ARG A 2 -7.63 5.87 2.31
C ARG A 2 -8.02 5.80 0.83
N SER A 3 -8.45 4.63 0.38
CA SER A 3 -8.96 4.38 -0.98
C SER A 3 -10.48 4.20 -0.95
N THR A 4 -11.18 4.72 -1.97
CA THR A 4 -12.64 4.92 -1.93
C THR A 4 -13.34 4.35 -3.17
N GLY A 5 -14.40 3.57 -2.94
CA GLY A 5 -15.30 3.07 -3.99
C GLY A 5 -16.72 3.63 -3.82
N VAL A 6 -17.28 4.24 -4.87
CA VAL A 6 -18.66 4.78 -4.84
C VAL A 6 -19.60 3.79 -5.52
N LEU A 7 -20.55 3.25 -4.76
CA LEU A 7 -21.72 2.56 -5.30
C LEU A 7 -22.97 3.20 -4.71
N ALA A 8 -24.03 3.34 -5.50
CA ALA A 8 -25.31 3.88 -5.06
C ALA A 8 -26.39 2.82 -5.29
N ALA A 9 -27.06 2.39 -4.22
CA ALA A 9 -28.24 1.54 -4.33
C ALA A 9 -29.45 2.40 -4.77
N ARG A 10 -30.06 2.03 -5.90
CA ARG A 10 -31.18 2.74 -6.52
C ARG A 10 -32.52 2.13 -6.10
N ASN A 11 -33.25 2.84 -5.26
CA ASN A 11 -34.67 3.10 -5.50
C ASN A 11 -34.96 4.55 -5.06
N LEU A 12 -34.98 5.47 -6.03
CA LEU A 12 -34.93 6.93 -5.79
C LEU A 12 -36.28 7.51 -5.31
N ASP A 13 -37.37 6.75 -5.43
CA ASP A 13 -38.73 7.27 -5.21
C ASP A 13 -39.20 7.23 -3.74
N ASP A 14 -38.57 6.42 -2.89
CA ASP A 14 -38.99 6.26 -1.48
C ASP A 14 -38.03 6.91 -0.46
N ARG A 15 -37.21 7.85 -0.93
CA ARG A 15 -36.27 8.61 -0.09
C ARG A 15 -36.95 9.56 0.92
N LEU A 16 -38.25 9.81 0.78
CA LEU A 16 -39.01 10.77 1.60
C LEU A 16 -39.93 10.11 2.64
N THR A 17 -40.39 8.87 2.40
CA THR A 17 -41.41 8.20 3.22
C THR A 17 -40.94 6.89 3.83
N ALA A 18 -39.93 6.23 3.25
CA ALA A 18 -39.42 4.94 3.70
C ALA A 18 -40.49 3.81 3.75
N ALA A 19 -41.58 3.95 3.00
CA ALA A 19 -42.74 3.06 3.03
C ALA A 19 -42.56 1.80 2.14
N ALA A 20 -41.68 1.87 1.14
CA ALA A 20 -41.37 0.85 0.14
C ALA A 20 -39.86 0.53 0.06
N LEU A 21 -39.09 0.85 1.10
CA LEU A 21 -37.66 0.60 1.14
C LEU A 21 -37.35 -0.89 1.12
N VAL A 22 -36.54 -1.29 0.16
CA VAL A 22 -35.95 -2.62 0.12
C VAL A 22 -34.86 -2.70 1.19
N SER A 23 -35.04 -3.61 2.14
CA SER A 23 -34.12 -3.88 3.24
C SER A 23 -34.11 -5.39 3.54
N PRO A 24 -32.94 -6.03 3.71
CA PRO A 24 -31.61 -5.42 3.67
C PRO A 24 -31.18 -5.03 2.25
N VAL A 25 -30.23 -4.10 2.18
CA VAL A 25 -29.52 -3.75 0.94
C VAL A 25 -28.04 -4.07 1.12
N THR A 26 -27.42 -4.61 0.06
CA THR A 26 -26.01 -4.98 0.06
C THR A 26 -25.28 -4.24 -1.04
N MET A 27 -24.07 -3.77 -0.72
CA MET A 27 -23.20 -3.04 -1.63
C MET A 27 -21.79 -3.63 -1.56
N THR A 28 -21.20 -3.95 -2.70
CA THR A 28 -19.86 -4.56 -2.78
C THR A 28 -18.94 -3.71 -3.63
N THR A 29 -17.81 -3.27 -3.08
CA THR A 29 -16.84 -2.43 -3.79
C THR A 29 -16.16 -3.18 -4.94
N HIS A 30 -15.50 -2.44 -5.83
CA HIS A 30 -14.40 -2.99 -6.63
C HIS A 30 -13.20 -3.33 -5.73
N PRO A 31 -12.19 -4.09 -6.24
CA PRO A 31 -10.96 -4.33 -5.50
C PRO A 31 -10.31 -3.02 -5.06
N ILE A 32 -10.04 -2.92 -3.77
CA ILE A 32 -9.35 -1.81 -3.14
C ILE A 32 -7.88 -2.23 -3.04
N ASP A 33 -6.99 -1.57 -3.78
CA ASP A 33 -5.59 -1.96 -3.95
C ASP A 33 -4.58 -0.85 -3.60
N ALA A 34 -5.06 0.29 -3.12
CA ALA A 34 -4.28 1.50 -2.83
C ALA A 34 -3.31 1.92 -3.96
N GLY A 35 -3.65 1.63 -5.22
CA GLY A 35 -2.83 1.96 -6.39
C GLY A 35 -1.64 1.02 -6.63
N GLU A 36 -1.49 -0.05 -5.85
CA GLU A 36 -0.38 -1.00 -5.94
C GLU A 36 -0.91 -2.46 -6.02
N PRO A 37 -1.57 -2.89 -7.10
CA PRO A 37 -2.32 -4.16 -7.16
C PRO A 37 -1.50 -5.43 -6.89
N GLU A 38 -0.17 -5.39 -7.09
CA GLU A 38 0.71 -6.53 -6.86
C GLU A 38 1.38 -6.53 -5.48
N ARG A 39 1.34 -5.40 -4.77
CA ARG A 39 2.06 -5.27 -3.50
C ARG A 39 1.19 -5.72 -2.35
N GLU A 40 1.71 -6.63 -1.55
CA GLU A 40 1.08 -7.07 -0.31
C GLU A 40 0.90 -5.91 0.68
N LYS A 41 -0.28 -5.86 1.31
CA LYS A 41 -0.68 -4.82 2.28
C LYS A 41 -1.28 -5.49 3.49
N ARG A 42 -1.06 -4.86 4.65
CA ARG A 42 -1.78 -5.19 5.88
C ARG A 42 -2.94 -4.22 6.02
N TRP A 43 -4.15 -4.72 5.81
CA TRP A 43 -5.38 -3.97 6.02
C TRP A 43 -5.74 -4.01 7.49
N SER A 44 -5.86 -2.83 8.11
CA SER A 44 -6.02 -2.68 9.56
C SER A 44 -7.41 -2.17 9.95
N ARG A 45 -8.12 -1.54 9.01
CA ARG A 45 -9.45 -0.98 9.27
C ARG A 45 -10.28 -0.94 8.02
N VAL A 46 -11.59 -1.08 8.18
CA VAL A 46 -12.58 -0.90 7.13
C VAL A 46 -13.71 -0.03 7.64
N GLY A 47 -14.36 0.70 6.75
CA GLY A 47 -15.47 1.54 7.16
C GLY A 47 -16.39 1.97 6.04
N VAL A 48 -17.57 2.41 6.47
CA VAL A 48 -18.54 3.09 5.63
C VAL A 48 -18.88 4.44 6.25
N THR A 49 -18.84 5.49 5.45
CA THR A 49 -19.29 6.82 5.82
C THR A 49 -20.69 7.05 5.26
N LEU A 50 -21.57 7.58 6.10
CA LEU A 50 -22.98 7.77 5.82
C LEU A 50 -23.32 9.25 5.94
N GLY A 51 -24.34 9.67 5.19
CA GLY A 51 -24.94 10.97 5.38
C GLY A 51 -25.83 11.33 4.20
N ARG A 52 -26.99 11.91 4.47
CA ARG A 52 -27.91 12.32 3.41
C ARG A 52 -27.50 13.65 2.78
N LEU A 53 -27.82 13.84 1.50
CA LEU A 53 -27.55 15.09 0.77
C LEU A 53 -28.62 16.16 1.02
N ASP A 54 -29.82 15.75 1.41
CA ASP A 54 -30.98 16.62 1.58
C ASP A 54 -31.13 17.16 3.02
N GLY A 55 -30.18 16.87 3.91
CA GLY A 55 -30.19 17.30 5.30
C GLY A 55 -31.25 16.63 6.18
N ALA A 56 -32.03 15.68 5.65
CA ALA A 56 -33.02 14.96 6.44
C ALA A 56 -32.33 14.04 7.47
N THR A 57 -32.96 13.90 8.63
CA THR A 57 -32.51 13.00 9.69
C THR A 57 -32.69 11.54 9.24
N ILE A 58 -31.64 10.73 9.34
CA ILE A 58 -31.71 9.29 9.09
C ILE A 58 -32.48 8.58 10.20
N GLY A 59 -33.11 7.45 9.90
CA GLY A 59 -33.69 6.56 10.90
C GLY A 59 -32.66 5.65 11.56
N GLU A 60 -33.15 4.65 12.29
CA GLU A 60 -32.30 3.62 12.87
C GLU A 60 -32.03 2.49 11.88
N TRP A 61 -30.75 2.14 11.72
CA TRP A 61 -30.27 1.12 10.79
C TRP A 61 -29.20 0.26 11.44
N THR A 62 -29.08 -0.98 10.99
CA THR A 62 -27.95 -1.85 11.33
C THR A 62 -27.06 -2.01 10.11
N ILE A 63 -25.74 -1.98 10.33
CA ILE A 63 -24.74 -2.09 9.27
C ILE A 63 -23.74 -3.18 9.62
N ALA A 64 -23.66 -4.18 8.76
CA ALA A 64 -22.63 -5.21 8.80
C ALA A 64 -21.59 -4.94 7.70
N LEU A 65 -20.31 -5.07 8.02
CA LEU A 65 -19.21 -5.00 7.06
C LEU A 65 -18.55 -6.38 6.98
N ASP A 66 -18.42 -6.87 5.75
CA ASP A 66 -17.60 -8.03 5.41
C ASP A 66 -16.49 -7.62 4.47
N TYR A 67 -15.41 -8.40 4.43
CA TYR A 67 -14.32 -8.23 3.48
C TYR A 67 -13.93 -9.57 2.85
N SER A 68 -13.26 -9.50 1.70
CA SER A 68 -12.71 -10.65 1.00
C SER A 68 -11.31 -10.33 0.49
N THR A 69 -10.40 -11.30 0.65
CA THR A 69 -9.01 -11.26 0.18
C THR A 69 -8.80 -12.13 -1.08
N ASP A 70 -9.84 -12.83 -1.55
CA ASP A 70 -9.78 -13.83 -2.62
C ASP A 70 -10.69 -13.51 -3.81
N GLY A 71 -10.97 -12.21 -4.02
CA GLY A 71 -11.79 -11.76 -5.15
C GLY A 71 -13.29 -12.07 -4.99
N GLY A 72 -13.74 -12.31 -3.76
CA GLY A 72 -15.16 -12.48 -3.42
C GLY A 72 -15.62 -13.94 -3.38
N ALA A 73 -14.70 -14.91 -3.46
CA ALA A 73 -15.00 -16.32 -3.34
C ALA A 73 -15.37 -16.68 -1.89
N THR A 74 -14.67 -16.11 -0.92
CA THR A 74 -15.01 -16.19 0.51
C THR A 74 -15.12 -14.80 1.12
N TRP A 75 -15.96 -14.70 2.16
CA TRP A 75 -16.23 -13.44 2.86
C TRP A 75 -16.02 -13.63 4.36
N GLN A 76 -15.26 -12.71 4.96
CA GLN A 76 -14.94 -12.68 6.37
C GLN A 76 -15.68 -11.49 7.00
N SER A 77 -16.29 -11.71 8.17
CA SER A 77 -16.92 -10.62 8.92
C SER A 77 -15.83 -9.70 9.49
N ALA A 78 -15.97 -8.38 9.28
CA ALA A 78 -15.09 -7.39 9.92
C ALA A 78 -15.41 -7.18 11.40
N GLY A 79 -16.58 -7.65 11.87
CA GLY A 79 -17.05 -7.45 13.22
C GLY A 79 -18.59 -7.54 13.33
N PRO A 80 -19.14 -7.39 14.53
CA PRO A 80 -20.60 -7.40 14.72
C PRO A 80 -21.25 -6.23 13.98
N ALA A 81 -22.51 -6.43 13.57
CA ALA A 81 -23.30 -5.36 12.97
C ALA A 81 -23.44 -4.18 13.94
N THR A 82 -23.25 -2.97 13.44
CA THR A 82 -23.31 -1.73 14.22
C THR A 82 -24.65 -1.04 14.01
N SER A 83 -25.32 -0.67 15.10
CA SER A 83 -26.52 0.18 15.04
C SER A 83 -26.12 1.63 14.80
N VAL A 84 -26.72 2.24 13.78
CA VAL A 84 -26.53 3.62 13.38
C VAL A 84 -27.83 4.37 13.64
N THR A 85 -27.72 5.48 14.36
CA THR A 85 -28.83 6.40 14.66
C THR A 85 -28.54 7.78 14.06
N THR A 86 -29.42 8.73 14.34
CA THR A 86 -29.43 10.11 13.82
C THR A 86 -28.10 10.88 13.99
N SER A 87 -27.21 10.45 14.88
CA SER A 87 -25.95 11.12 15.21
C SER A 87 -24.69 10.47 14.62
N ALA A 88 -24.80 9.29 13.99
CA ALA A 88 -23.63 8.53 13.53
C ALA A 88 -23.37 8.73 12.02
N ALA A 89 -22.18 9.27 11.70
CA ALA A 89 -21.74 9.54 10.34
C ALA A 89 -20.82 8.46 9.74
N SER A 90 -20.30 7.52 10.55
CA SER A 90 -19.47 6.41 10.06
C SER A 90 -19.62 5.16 10.92
N VAL A 91 -19.43 4.00 10.28
CA VAL A 91 -19.20 2.70 10.94
C VAL A 91 -17.80 2.27 10.53
N GLU A 92 -16.95 2.00 11.52
CA GLU A 92 -15.54 1.65 11.35
C GLU A 92 -15.23 0.44 12.20
N LEU A 93 -14.53 -0.54 11.62
CA LEU A 93 -14.18 -1.79 12.28
C LEU A 93 -12.70 -2.11 12.00
N GLU A 94 -12.01 -2.54 13.04
CA GLU A 94 -10.65 -3.05 12.93
C GLU A 94 -10.67 -4.44 12.28
N ILE A 95 -9.71 -4.69 11.40
CA ILE A 95 -9.47 -6.00 10.79
C ILE A 95 -7.98 -6.31 10.82
N ASP A 96 -7.63 -7.58 10.63
CA ASP A 96 -6.24 -8.00 10.43
C ASP A 96 -6.21 -8.94 9.23
N ALA A 97 -5.99 -8.34 8.05
CA ALA A 97 -5.97 -9.07 6.80
C ALA A 97 -4.76 -8.68 5.96
N THR A 98 -4.09 -9.67 5.39
CA THR A 98 -2.94 -9.44 4.53
C THR A 98 -3.27 -9.90 3.12
N ALA A 99 -3.31 -8.94 2.18
CA ALA A 99 -3.59 -9.20 0.77
C ALA A 99 -3.17 -8.01 -0.11
N PRO A 100 -2.85 -8.23 -1.40
CA PRO A 100 -2.58 -7.13 -2.32
C PRO A 100 -3.78 -6.21 -2.55
N ALA A 101 -4.99 -6.75 -2.51
CA ALA A 101 -6.23 -6.00 -2.59
C ALA A 101 -7.32 -6.67 -1.75
N ILE A 102 -8.36 -5.90 -1.39
CA ILE A 102 -9.56 -6.43 -0.73
C ILE A 102 -10.84 -5.97 -1.42
N LEU A 103 -11.88 -6.79 -1.37
CA LEU A 103 -13.25 -6.35 -1.60
C LEU A 103 -13.92 -6.06 -0.27
N LEU A 104 -14.74 -5.01 -0.22
CA LEU A 104 -15.60 -4.73 0.93
C LEU A 104 -17.06 -4.91 0.55
N ARG A 105 -17.84 -5.42 1.49
CA ARG A 105 -19.29 -5.55 1.37
C ARG A 105 -19.96 -4.95 2.59
N ALA A 106 -20.80 -3.95 2.35
CA ALA A 106 -21.67 -3.36 3.37
C ALA A 106 -23.09 -3.89 3.20
N THR A 107 -23.65 -4.46 4.25
CA THR A 107 -25.07 -4.85 4.31
C THR A 107 -25.79 -3.96 5.31
N MET A 108 -26.79 -3.25 4.84
CA MET A 108 -27.56 -2.30 5.64
C MET A 108 -28.99 -2.79 5.78
N ALA A 109 -29.47 -2.94 7.02
CA ALA A 109 -30.83 -3.34 7.32
C ALA A 109 -31.54 -2.23 8.11
N ARG A 110 -32.74 -1.88 7.65
CA ARG A 110 -33.61 -0.90 8.26
C ARG A 110 -34.18 -1.45 9.57
N VAL A 111 -34.07 -0.66 10.63
CA VAL A 111 -34.86 -0.84 11.85
C VAL A 111 -36.07 0.11 11.79
N SER A 112 -35.84 1.39 11.50
CA SER A 112 -36.89 2.40 11.39
C SER A 112 -36.47 3.61 10.55
N GLY A 113 -37.43 4.51 10.26
CA GLY A 113 -37.17 5.83 9.67
C GLY A 113 -36.57 5.83 8.26
N LEU A 114 -35.97 6.96 7.87
CA LEU A 114 -35.40 7.20 6.54
C LEU A 114 -34.04 6.51 6.37
N PRO A 115 -33.65 6.14 5.13
CA PRO A 115 -32.38 5.47 4.86
C PRO A 115 -31.20 6.44 4.95
N PRO A 116 -30.02 6.00 5.43
CA PRO A 116 -28.78 6.73 5.20
C PRO A 116 -28.40 6.67 3.73
N ALA A 117 -27.65 7.67 3.25
CA ALA A 117 -26.96 7.55 1.98
C ALA A 117 -25.49 7.19 2.24
N VAL A 118 -24.98 6.18 1.53
CA VAL A 118 -23.57 5.82 1.58
C VAL A 118 -22.77 6.87 0.82
N ARG A 119 -21.84 7.52 1.52
CA ARG A 119 -20.91 8.50 0.96
C ARG A 119 -19.66 7.84 0.43
N ASN A 120 -19.18 6.87 1.19
CA ASN A 120 -17.89 6.29 0.97
C ASN A 120 -17.82 4.91 1.63
N ILE A 121 -17.20 3.95 0.95
CA ILE A 121 -16.73 2.69 1.54
C ILE A 121 -15.22 2.68 1.35
N TRP A 122 -14.50 2.45 2.44
CA TRP A 122 -13.05 2.63 2.49
C TRP A 122 -12.37 1.58 3.36
N ALA A 123 -11.07 1.44 3.12
CA ALA A 123 -10.18 0.66 3.98
C ALA A 123 -8.92 1.47 4.27
N GLU A 124 -8.34 1.20 5.43
CA GLU A 124 -7.00 1.66 5.81
C GLU A 124 -6.04 0.48 5.71
N HIS A 125 -4.88 0.77 5.14
CA HIS A 125 -3.79 -0.17 5.02
C HIS A 125 -2.51 0.45 5.57
N GLU A 126 -1.69 -0.42 6.11
CA GLU A 126 -0.27 -0.23 6.23
C GLU A 126 0.36 -1.04 5.11
N THR A 127 1.27 -0.42 4.38
CA THR A 127 2.16 -1.20 3.55
C THR A 127 3.24 -1.70 4.49
N PRO A 128 3.36 -3.03 4.73
CA PRO A 128 4.48 -3.54 5.49
C PRO A 128 5.74 -2.89 4.91
N GLY A 129 6.56 -2.28 5.78
CA GLY A 129 7.92 -1.94 5.36
C GLY A 129 8.49 -3.17 4.69
N ASP A 130 9.11 -3.03 3.52
CA ASP A 130 9.68 -4.16 2.80
C ASP A 130 10.53 -4.94 3.80
N PRO A 131 10.12 -6.15 4.25
CA PRO A 131 10.82 -6.84 5.33
C PRO A 131 12.23 -7.25 4.91
N ARG A 132 12.50 -7.12 3.60
CA ARG A 132 13.77 -7.31 2.94
C ARG A 132 14.77 -6.26 3.41
N ARG A 133 15.95 -6.74 3.81
CA ARG A 133 17.04 -5.86 4.26
C ARG A 133 17.36 -4.85 3.16
N ARG A 134 17.54 -3.60 3.59
CA ARG A 134 17.96 -2.50 2.73
C ARG A 134 19.35 -2.05 3.11
N TRP A 135 20.15 -1.78 2.10
CA TRP A 135 21.48 -1.22 2.27
C TRP A 135 21.56 0.10 1.52
N GLN A 136 22.07 1.12 2.22
CA GLN A 136 22.45 2.38 1.61
C GLN A 136 23.97 2.50 1.71
N LEU A 137 24.64 2.51 0.57
CA LEU A 137 26.09 2.52 0.48
C LEU A 137 26.57 3.77 -0.22
N ARG A 138 27.70 4.30 0.25
CA ARG A 138 28.46 5.33 -0.46
C ARG A 138 29.74 4.72 -1.00
N ILE A 139 29.81 4.55 -2.32
CA ILE A 139 30.95 3.95 -3.01
C ILE A 139 31.86 5.06 -3.51
N ARG A 140 33.14 5.02 -3.12
CA ARG A 140 34.18 5.91 -3.67
C ARG A 140 35.03 5.12 -4.66
N ALA A 141 34.84 5.37 -5.94
CA ALA A 141 35.67 4.83 -7.00
C ALA A 141 36.89 5.74 -7.19
N ARG A 142 38.09 5.19 -6.96
CA ARG A 142 39.37 5.88 -7.10
C ARG A 142 40.42 4.91 -7.62
N ASP A 143 41.47 5.44 -8.24
CA ASP A 143 42.63 4.64 -8.57
C ASP A 143 43.28 4.08 -7.29
N ARG A 144 43.86 2.88 -7.41
CA ARG A 144 44.55 2.18 -6.31
C ARG A 144 43.68 2.00 -5.06
N ALA A 145 42.36 1.84 -5.23
CA ALA A 145 41.49 1.40 -4.14
C ALA A 145 41.96 0.03 -3.63
N ILE A 146 41.79 -0.24 -2.33
CA ILE A 146 42.10 -1.54 -1.74
C ILE A 146 40.81 -2.36 -1.70
N ASN A 147 40.85 -3.55 -2.28
CA ASN A 147 39.73 -4.48 -2.29
C ASN A 147 39.60 -5.22 -0.94
N ARG A 148 38.55 -6.03 -0.79
CA ARG A 148 38.28 -6.79 0.44
C ARG A 148 39.41 -7.77 0.81
N ALA A 149 40.15 -8.28 -0.17
CA ALA A 149 41.29 -9.17 0.04
C ALA A 149 42.58 -8.42 0.44
N GLY A 150 42.52 -7.10 0.64
CA GLY A 150 43.68 -6.28 0.97
C GLY A 150 44.60 -5.98 -0.22
N GLN A 151 44.17 -6.34 -1.44
CA GLN A 151 44.93 -6.11 -2.67
C GLN A 151 44.46 -4.83 -3.37
N LEU A 152 45.30 -4.27 -4.23
CA LEU A 152 44.85 -3.19 -5.12
C LEU A 152 43.72 -3.69 -6.02
N ASP A 153 42.60 -2.97 -6.03
CA ASP A 153 41.51 -3.20 -6.96
C ASP A 153 42.00 -2.88 -8.37
N PRO A 154 41.97 -3.85 -9.30
CA PRO A 154 42.46 -3.63 -10.66
C PRO A 154 41.55 -2.72 -11.49
N ARG A 155 40.34 -2.42 -10.99
CA ARG A 155 39.34 -1.62 -11.74
C ARG A 155 39.65 -0.14 -11.65
N THR A 156 39.56 0.55 -12.78
CA THR A 156 39.60 2.01 -12.83
C THR A 156 38.27 2.61 -12.35
N PRO A 157 38.25 3.89 -11.95
CA PRO A 157 37.02 4.60 -11.60
C PRO A 157 35.95 4.52 -12.70
N ALA A 158 36.37 4.61 -13.97
CA ALA A 158 35.47 4.49 -15.13
C ALA A 158 34.86 3.08 -15.26
N GLN A 159 35.63 2.02 -14.95
CA GLN A 159 35.13 0.64 -14.97
C GLN A 159 34.13 0.38 -13.83
N VAL A 160 34.38 0.90 -12.63
CA VAL A 160 33.44 0.81 -11.50
C VAL A 160 32.13 1.54 -11.84
N ARG A 161 32.24 2.75 -12.40
CA ARG A 161 31.08 3.53 -12.88
C ARG A 161 30.25 2.75 -13.89
N ALA A 162 30.89 2.22 -14.94
CA ALA A 162 30.21 1.46 -15.99
C ALA A 162 29.50 0.22 -15.42
N ALA A 163 30.14 -0.49 -14.48
CA ALA A 163 29.56 -1.67 -13.84
C ALA A 163 28.31 -1.33 -13.00
N LEU A 164 28.34 -0.26 -12.20
CA LEU A 164 27.20 0.16 -11.38
C LEU A 164 26.01 0.58 -12.25
N TRP A 165 26.25 1.39 -13.29
CA TRP A 165 25.19 1.80 -14.21
C TRP A 165 24.60 0.62 -14.99
N THR A 166 25.45 -0.30 -15.48
CA THR A 166 25.00 -1.53 -16.15
C THR A 166 24.12 -2.37 -15.23
N LEU A 167 24.55 -2.54 -13.98
CA LEU A 167 23.85 -3.34 -12.99
C LEU A 167 22.50 -2.74 -12.61
N TRP A 168 22.44 -1.42 -12.42
CA TRP A 168 21.20 -0.71 -12.14
C TRP A 168 20.23 -0.75 -13.33
N GLN A 169 20.71 -0.51 -14.55
CA GLN A 169 19.90 -0.52 -15.77
C GLN A 169 19.36 -1.92 -16.11
N ALA A 170 20.14 -2.97 -15.86
CA ALA A 170 19.68 -4.33 -16.07
C ALA A 170 18.51 -4.72 -15.14
N GLY A 171 18.36 -4.04 -13.99
CA GLY A 171 17.29 -4.29 -13.01
C GLY A 171 17.30 -5.70 -12.40
N GLY A 172 18.34 -6.49 -12.70
CA GLY A 172 18.50 -7.88 -12.30
C GLY A 172 18.97 -8.04 -10.86
N THR A 173 18.95 -9.28 -10.39
CA THR A 173 19.49 -9.66 -9.08
C THR A 173 21.00 -9.88 -9.17
N THR A 174 21.74 -9.33 -8.21
CA THR A 174 23.17 -9.60 -7.98
C THR A 174 23.40 -10.11 -6.57
N THR A 175 24.63 -10.52 -6.26
CA THR A 175 25.00 -10.94 -4.90
C THR A 175 25.73 -9.83 -4.16
N PHE A 176 25.25 -9.49 -2.97
CA PHE A 176 25.92 -8.58 -2.05
C PHE A 176 26.47 -9.35 -0.84
N GLN A 177 27.74 -9.14 -0.52
CA GLN A 177 28.37 -9.71 0.66
C GLN A 177 28.78 -8.58 1.61
N ASP A 178 28.16 -8.54 2.79
CA ASP A 178 28.44 -7.54 3.82
C ASP A 178 29.85 -7.69 4.40
N ILE A 179 30.41 -6.62 4.97
CA ILE A 179 31.79 -6.56 5.48
C ILE A 179 32.03 -7.47 6.68
N ASP A 180 30.98 -7.75 7.46
CA ASP A 180 31.00 -8.57 8.66
C ASP A 180 31.23 -10.08 8.40
N GLY A 181 31.31 -10.48 7.13
CA GLY A 181 31.51 -11.89 6.75
C GLY A 181 30.23 -12.69 6.64
N SER A 182 29.06 -12.03 6.70
CA SER A 182 27.77 -12.65 6.42
C SER A 182 27.75 -13.35 5.04
N PRO A 183 26.96 -14.43 4.88
CA PRO A 183 26.73 -15.05 3.58
C PRO A 183 26.25 -14.03 2.54
N ALA A 184 26.67 -14.22 1.28
CA ALA A 184 26.23 -13.36 0.19
C ALA A 184 24.71 -13.47 -0.01
N ARG A 185 24.06 -12.33 -0.19
CA ARG A 185 22.60 -12.20 -0.33
C ARG A 185 22.23 -11.79 -1.75
N PRO A 186 21.15 -12.33 -2.31
CA PRO A 186 20.59 -11.81 -3.55
C PRO A 186 20.00 -10.42 -3.28
N VAL A 187 20.46 -9.42 -4.03
CA VAL A 187 19.99 -8.04 -3.93
C VAL A 187 19.74 -7.44 -5.30
N ARG A 188 18.95 -6.37 -5.36
CA ARG A 188 18.82 -5.51 -6.54
C ARG A 188 19.12 -4.07 -6.17
N ILE A 189 19.81 -3.34 -7.04
CA ILE A 189 19.96 -1.88 -6.91
C ILE A 189 18.62 -1.22 -7.27
N VAL A 190 18.05 -0.47 -6.33
CA VAL A 190 16.78 0.26 -6.53
C VAL A 190 16.98 1.75 -6.76
N ALA A 191 18.10 2.31 -6.29
CA ALA A 191 18.50 3.69 -6.57
C ALA A 191 20.02 3.77 -6.78
N LEU A 192 20.43 4.58 -7.74
CA LEU A 192 21.83 4.90 -8.02
C LEU A 192 21.96 6.39 -8.31
N ARG A 193 22.84 7.07 -7.59
CA ARG A 193 23.15 8.49 -7.82
C ARG A 193 24.66 8.67 -7.91
N GLU A 194 25.11 9.39 -8.92
CA GLU A 194 26.50 9.79 -9.10
C GLU A 194 26.69 11.23 -8.61
N GLU A 195 27.64 11.43 -7.70
CA GLU A 195 28.14 12.76 -7.32
C GLU A 195 29.43 13.02 -8.11
N THR A 196 29.40 13.98 -9.03
CA THR A 196 30.60 14.48 -9.68
C THR A 196 31.24 15.55 -8.80
N PRO A 197 32.47 15.36 -8.29
CA PRO A 197 33.19 16.41 -7.57
C PRO A 197 33.42 17.63 -8.48
N ARG A 198 33.45 18.85 -7.92
CA ARG A 198 33.81 20.06 -8.67
C ARG A 198 35.20 19.90 -9.30
N PRO A 199 35.42 20.40 -10.53
CA PRO A 199 36.71 20.31 -11.19
C PRO A 199 37.70 21.27 -10.52
N SER A 200 38.53 20.73 -9.63
CA SER A 200 39.76 21.37 -9.17
C SER A 200 40.84 20.30 -9.00
N ASP A 201 41.55 20.02 -10.10
CA ASP A 201 42.94 19.52 -10.19
C ASP A 201 43.45 18.35 -9.33
N HIS A 202 42.62 17.46 -8.78
CA HIS A 202 43.15 16.25 -8.13
C HIS A 202 42.28 15.01 -8.35
N ASP A 203 42.87 14.00 -8.99
CA ASP A 203 42.50 12.59 -9.14
C ASP A 203 41.07 12.25 -9.61
N ALA A 204 40.93 11.30 -10.53
CA ALA A 204 39.64 10.85 -11.07
C ALA A 204 38.82 10.08 -10.02
N ILE A 205 38.26 10.78 -9.03
CA ILE A 205 37.42 10.19 -7.99
C ILE A 205 35.95 10.35 -8.42
N ALA A 206 35.22 9.24 -8.46
CA ALA A 206 33.77 9.25 -8.61
C ALA A 206 33.11 8.72 -7.34
N VAL A 207 32.06 9.39 -6.87
CA VAL A 207 31.33 9.00 -5.66
C VAL A 207 29.91 8.62 -6.05
N PHE A 208 29.44 7.48 -5.55
CA PHE A 208 28.11 6.96 -5.82
C PHE A 208 27.35 6.72 -4.52
N GLU A 209 26.08 7.13 -4.49
CA GLU A 209 25.12 6.66 -3.50
C GLU A 209 24.29 5.54 -4.14
N VAL A 210 24.24 4.39 -3.48
CA VAL A 210 23.58 3.18 -3.97
C VAL A 210 22.60 2.71 -2.91
N GLU A 211 21.34 2.51 -3.31
CA GLU A 211 20.35 1.81 -2.50
C GLU A 211 20.10 0.42 -3.07
N MET A 212 20.17 -0.59 -2.21
CA MET A 212 19.93 -1.99 -2.57
C MET A 212 18.87 -2.60 -1.65
N VAL A 213 18.08 -3.51 -2.21
CA VAL A 213 17.06 -4.27 -1.49
C VAL A 213 17.32 -5.75 -1.70
N GLU A 214 17.26 -6.54 -0.62
CA GLU A 214 17.28 -8.01 -0.69
C GLU A 214 16.16 -8.50 -1.61
N ARG A 215 16.37 -9.62 -2.31
CA ARG A 215 15.38 -10.20 -3.23
C ARG A 215 14.73 -11.44 -2.63
#